data_AF-A0A6H9I0D0-F1
#
_entry.id   AF-A0A6H9I0D0-F1
#
_cell.length_a   1.000
_cell.length_b   1.000
_cell.length_c   1.000
_cell.angle_alpha   90.00
_cell.angle_beta   90.00
_cell.angle_gamma   90.00
#
_symmetry.space_group_name_H-M   'P 1'
#
loop_
_entity.id
_entity.type
_entity.pdbx_description
1 polymer ?
#
loop_
_entity_poly.entity_id
_entity_poly.type
_entity_poly.pdbx_seq_one_letter_code
_entity_poly.pdbx_strand_id
1 'polypeptide(L)'
;AAAGASAADPAAQGAKLVQDLGCLACHATDTQRKVGPGWGGLYGSQSKLTDGSTVTADDAYLEQSIVQPDARIAAGFAAGVMPGYETLTTHEQREAIVAYIRSLARK
;
A
#
# COMPACT_ATOMS: atom_id res chain seq x y z
N ALA A 1 3.93 -23.05 25.41
CA ALA A 1 3.99 -23.78 24.13
C ALA A 1 3.90 -22.76 23.02
N ALA A 2 4.96 -22.65 22.19
CA ALA A 2 5.02 -21.72 21.07
C ALA A 2 4.18 -22.28 19.92
N ALA A 3 3.18 -21.52 19.48
CA ALA A 3 2.34 -21.87 18.35
C ALA A 3 2.85 -21.16 17.08
N GLY A 4 3.38 -21.95 16.14
CA GLY A 4 3.15 -21.73 14.71
C GLY A 4 4.12 -20.83 13.95
N ALA A 5 5.35 -21.30 13.70
CA ALA A 5 6.07 -20.95 12.48
C ALA A 5 5.72 -21.99 11.40
N SER A 6 4.77 -21.71 10.50
CA SER A 6 4.56 -22.40 9.20
C SER A 6 3.47 -21.73 8.35
N ALA A 7 3.72 -20.47 8.01
CA ALA A 7 3.29 -19.73 6.83
C ALA A 7 4.18 -18.48 6.87
N ALA A 8 4.79 -18.05 5.77
CA ALA A 8 5.58 -16.82 5.79
C ALA A 8 4.71 -15.68 6.36
N ASP A 9 5.21 -14.90 7.33
CA ASP A 9 4.48 -13.75 7.87
C ASP A 9 4.09 -12.85 6.69
N PRO A 10 2.78 -12.66 6.41
CA PRO A 10 2.33 -11.90 5.25
C PRO A 10 2.93 -10.48 5.20
N ALA A 11 3.14 -9.86 6.35
CA ALA A 11 3.77 -8.54 6.42
C ALA A 11 5.26 -8.61 6.06
N ALA A 12 5.99 -9.65 6.47
CA ALA A 12 7.38 -9.85 6.08
C ALA A 12 7.51 -10.16 4.57
N GLN A 13 6.60 -10.96 4.02
CA GLN A 13 6.53 -11.20 2.58
C GLN A 13 6.20 -9.90 1.81
N GLY A 14 5.25 -9.12 2.30
CA GLY A 14 4.91 -7.81 1.75
C GLY A 14 6.11 -6.85 1.76
N ALA A 15 6.86 -6.81 2.85
CA ALA A 15 8.08 -6.00 2.98
C ALA A 15 9.10 -6.33 1.88
N LYS A 16 9.28 -7.62 1.57
CA LYS A 16 10.14 -8.06 0.47
C LYS A 16 9.57 -7.66 -0.89
N LEU A 17 8.27 -7.87 -1.11
CA LEU A 17 7.61 -7.53 -2.37
C LEU A 17 7.69 -6.02 -2.69
N VAL A 18 7.46 -5.14 -1.72
CA VAL A 18 7.54 -3.68 -1.97
C VAL A 18 8.96 -3.21 -2.28
N GLN A 19 9.97 -3.95 -1.82
CA GLN A 19 11.37 -3.71 -2.19
C GLN A 19 11.66 -4.22 -3.61
N ASP A 20 11.27 -5.46 -3.91
CA ASP A 20 11.52 -6.12 -5.20
C ASP A 20 10.77 -5.42 -6.36
N LEU A 21 9.55 -4.92 -6.10
CA LEU A 21 8.71 -4.21 -7.06
C LEU A 21 9.04 -2.71 -7.15
N GLY A 22 10.03 -2.23 -6.40
CA GLY A 22 10.53 -0.86 -6.44
C GLY A 22 9.62 0.20 -5.80
N CYS A 23 8.59 -0.20 -5.04
CA CYS A 23 7.62 0.72 -4.44
C CYS A 23 8.29 1.76 -3.52
N LEU A 24 9.37 1.36 -2.83
CA LEU A 24 10.10 2.21 -1.89
C LEU A 24 10.89 3.37 -2.54
N ALA A 25 11.06 3.35 -3.87
CA ALA A 25 11.59 4.50 -4.61
C ALA A 25 10.62 5.69 -4.57
N CYS A 26 9.31 5.40 -4.59
CA CYS A 26 8.25 6.41 -4.65
C CYS A 26 7.52 6.61 -3.32
N HIS A 27 7.51 5.60 -2.44
CA HIS A 27 6.81 5.62 -1.16
C HIS A 27 7.79 5.56 0.01
N ALA A 28 7.42 6.20 1.12
CA ALA A 28 8.11 6.07 2.39
C ALA A 28 7.35 5.10 3.30
N THR A 29 8.09 4.41 4.19
CA THR A 29 7.51 3.50 5.19
C THR A 29 7.05 4.24 6.45
N ASP A 30 7.25 5.56 6.51
CA ASP A 30 6.77 6.46 7.54
C ASP A 30 5.77 7.46 6.93
N THR A 31 5.49 8.56 7.61
CA THR A 31 4.55 9.60 7.14
C THR A 31 5.16 10.53 6.08
N GLN A 32 6.44 10.38 5.72
CA GLN A 32 7.09 11.29 4.79
C GLN A 32 6.51 11.15 3.39
N ARG A 33 6.21 12.29 2.78
CA ARG A 33 5.83 12.36 1.37
C ARG A 33 7.08 12.28 0.49
N LYS A 34 7.04 11.44 -0.54
CA LYS A 34 8.02 11.40 -1.64
C LYS A 34 7.28 11.71 -2.95
N VAL A 35 7.46 10.88 -3.98
CA VAL A 35 6.66 10.91 -5.21
C VAL A 35 5.22 10.52 -4.90
N GLY A 36 5.03 9.49 -4.07
CA GLY A 36 3.75 9.06 -3.52
C GLY A 36 3.58 9.39 -2.04
N PRO A 37 2.40 9.08 -1.45
CA PRO A 37 2.17 9.22 -0.02
C PRO A 37 3.05 8.27 0.79
N GLY A 38 3.40 8.69 2.01
CA GLY A 38 3.98 7.81 3.02
C GLY A 38 2.93 6.84 3.57
N TRP A 39 3.37 5.63 3.95
CA TRP A 39 2.49 4.58 4.44
C TRP A 39 2.35 4.56 5.98
N GLY A 40 3.19 5.31 6.70
CA GLY A 40 3.11 5.41 8.16
C GLY A 40 1.74 5.94 8.59
N GLY A 41 1.01 5.17 9.40
CA GLY A 41 -0.34 5.54 9.83
C GLY A 41 -1.40 5.56 8.71
N LEU A 42 -1.08 5.13 7.47
CA LEU A 42 -2.00 5.23 6.35
C LEU A 42 -3.21 4.30 6.51
N TYR A 43 -2.97 3.03 6.85
CA TYR A 43 -4.05 2.04 6.92
C TYR A 43 -5.09 2.42 7.98
N GLY A 44 -6.36 2.45 7.59
CA GLY A 44 -7.49 2.86 8.43
C GLY A 44 -7.65 4.38 8.59
N SER A 45 -6.75 5.19 8.03
CA SER A 45 -6.90 6.65 8.01
C SER A 45 -7.87 7.13 6.92
N GLN A 46 -8.34 8.36 7.06
CA GLN A 46 -9.14 9.03 6.05
C GLN A 46 -8.23 9.72 5.02
N SER A 47 -8.29 9.27 3.78
CA SER A 47 -7.59 9.87 2.63
C SER A 47 -8.54 10.72 1.81
N LYS A 48 -8.23 12.01 1.65
CA LYS A 48 -8.95 12.88 0.70
C LYS A 48 -8.50 12.56 -0.72
N LEU A 49 -9.42 12.54 -1.67
CA LEU A 49 -9.15 12.27 -3.09
C LEU A 49 -9.13 13.57 -3.92
N THR A 50 -8.61 13.49 -5.14
CA THR A 50 -8.54 14.62 -6.09
C THR A 50 -9.91 15.12 -6.55
N ASP A 51 -10.94 14.28 -6.52
CA ASP A 51 -12.34 14.63 -6.82
C ASP A 51 -13.06 15.34 -5.66
N GLY A 52 -12.37 15.52 -4.52
CA GLY A 52 -12.92 16.15 -3.32
C GLY A 52 -13.61 15.20 -2.35
N SER A 53 -13.82 13.93 -2.72
CA SER A 53 -14.34 12.90 -1.83
C SER A 53 -13.30 12.45 -0.79
N THR A 54 -13.72 11.62 0.16
CA THR A 54 -12.85 11.02 1.18
C THR A 54 -13.11 9.52 1.22
N VAL A 55 -12.03 8.75 1.35
CA VAL A 55 -12.07 7.29 1.44
C VAL A 55 -11.27 6.82 2.65
N THR A 56 -11.72 5.74 3.28
CA THR A 56 -10.90 5.03 4.28
C THR A 56 -9.82 4.25 3.54
N ALA A 57 -8.56 4.35 3.99
CA ALA A 57 -7.48 3.53 3.46
C ALA A 57 -7.53 2.10 4.02
N ASP A 58 -8.54 1.34 3.60
CA ASP A 58 -8.77 -0.06 3.93
C ASP A 58 -8.12 -1.01 2.91
N ASP A 59 -8.30 -2.32 3.11
CA ASP A 59 -7.73 -3.35 2.24
C ASP A 59 -8.19 -3.17 0.78
N ALA A 60 -9.48 -2.93 0.55
CA ALA A 60 -10.05 -2.78 -0.79
C ALA A 60 -9.54 -1.52 -1.51
N TYR A 61 -9.38 -0.41 -0.80
CA TYR A 61 -8.77 0.79 -1.34
C TYR A 61 -7.31 0.56 -1.72
N LEU A 62 -6.51 -0.01 -0.81
CA LEU A 62 -5.09 -0.22 -1.05
C LEU A 62 -4.83 -1.24 -2.16
N GLU A 63 -5.58 -2.33 -2.22
CA GLU A 63 -5.50 -3.28 -3.32
C GLU A 63 -5.86 -2.64 -4.65
N GLN A 64 -6.95 -1.86 -4.71
CA GLN A 64 -7.31 -1.15 -5.92
C GLN A 64 -6.22 -0.14 -6.31
N SER A 65 -5.64 0.60 -5.36
CA SER A 65 -4.55 1.53 -5.65
C SER A 65 -3.31 0.82 -6.21
N ILE A 66 -3.07 -0.46 -5.87
CA ILE A 66 -1.97 -1.24 -6.43
C ILE A 66 -2.24 -1.63 -7.89
N VAL A 67 -3.47 -2.04 -8.24
CA VAL A 67 -3.79 -2.52 -9.60
C VAL A 67 -4.26 -1.41 -10.55
N GLN A 68 -4.98 -0.42 -10.03
CA GLN A 68 -5.62 0.68 -10.74
C GLN A 68 -5.39 2.01 -9.98
N PRO A 69 -4.13 2.48 -9.88
CA PRO A 69 -3.78 3.66 -9.07
C PRO A 69 -4.51 4.94 -9.49
N ASP A 70 -4.81 5.09 -10.78
CA ASP A 70 -5.49 6.28 -11.31
C ASP A 70 -7.00 6.27 -11.07
N ALA A 71 -7.59 5.18 -10.55
CA ALA A 71 -9.02 5.11 -10.27
C ALA A 71 -9.45 6.01 -9.10
N ARG A 72 -8.61 6.10 -8.05
CA ARG A 72 -8.87 6.89 -6.84
C ARG A 72 -7.57 7.52 -6.32
N ILE A 73 -7.27 8.71 -6.81
CA ILE A 73 -6.00 9.39 -6.57
C ILE A 73 -6.09 10.21 -5.28
N ALA A 74 -5.15 10.02 -4.37
CA ALA A 74 -5.04 10.82 -3.16
C ALA A 74 -4.77 12.31 -3.50
N ALA A 75 -5.40 13.21 -2.75
CA ALA A 75 -5.29 14.65 -2.97
C ALA A 75 -3.82 15.11 -2.90
N GLY A 76 -3.45 15.98 -3.86
CA GLY A 76 -2.08 16.47 -3.99
C GLY A 76 -1.12 15.52 -4.72
N PHE A 77 -1.61 14.43 -5.32
CA PHE A 77 -0.85 13.57 -6.25
C PHE A 77 -1.48 13.62 -7.64
N ALA A 78 -0.70 13.24 -8.66
CA ALA A 78 -1.11 13.31 -10.07
C ALA A 78 -1.36 11.92 -10.66
N ALA A 79 -2.29 11.84 -11.62
CA ALA A 79 -2.54 10.64 -12.40
C ALA A 79 -1.32 10.26 -13.27
N GLY A 80 -1.18 8.97 -13.57
CA GLY A 80 -0.13 8.45 -14.46
C GLY A 80 1.27 8.40 -13.83
N VAL A 81 1.41 8.70 -12.53
CA VAL A 81 2.69 8.67 -11.81
C VAL A 81 2.93 7.31 -11.15
N MET A 82 1.91 6.74 -10.49
CA MET A 82 2.01 5.42 -9.87
C MET A 82 1.71 4.35 -10.94
N PRO A 83 2.64 3.41 -11.21
CA PRO A 83 2.38 2.31 -12.14
C PRO A 83 1.28 1.39 -11.62
N GLY A 84 0.47 0.82 -12.52
CA GLY A 84 -0.42 -0.29 -12.17
C GLY A 84 0.34 -1.61 -12.11
N TYR A 85 0.10 -2.41 -11.06
CA TYR A 85 0.80 -3.68 -10.81
C TYR A 85 -0.09 -4.91 -11.05
N GLU A 86 -1.22 -4.75 -11.75
CA GLU A 86 -2.17 -5.84 -12.03
C GLU A 86 -1.52 -7.07 -12.68
N THR A 87 -0.65 -6.87 -13.67
CA THR A 87 0.02 -7.96 -14.39
C THR A 87 1.29 -8.45 -13.72
N LEU A 88 1.81 -7.70 -12.73
CA LEU A 88 3.06 -7.99 -12.02
C LEU A 88 2.83 -8.63 -10.65
N THR A 89 1.58 -8.67 -10.18
CA THR A 89 1.23 -9.18 -8.86
C THR A 89 0.06 -10.16 -8.91
N THR A 90 0.16 -11.25 -8.16
CA THR A 90 -1.00 -12.09 -7.84
C THR A 90 -1.85 -11.46 -6.74
N HIS A 91 -3.07 -11.96 -6.55
CA HIS A 91 -3.92 -11.53 -5.44
C HIS A 91 -3.23 -11.72 -4.08
N GLU A 92 -2.65 -12.89 -3.83
CA GLU A 92 -1.93 -13.20 -2.57
C GLU A 92 -0.73 -12.27 -2.34
N GLN A 93 -0.04 -11.88 -3.41
CA GLN A 93 1.05 -10.90 -3.32
C GLN A 93 0.54 -9.51 -2.93
N ARG A 94 -0.63 -9.10 -3.44
CA ARG A 94 -1.25 -7.84 -3.04
C ARG A 94 -1.72 -7.87 -1.60
N GLU A 95 -2.36 -8.96 -1.16
CA GLU A 95 -2.73 -9.14 0.24
C GLU A 95 -1.51 -9.04 1.16
N ALA A 96 -0.37 -9.63 0.77
CA ALA A 96 0.89 -9.50 1.51
C ALA A 96 1.41 -8.04 1.54
N ILE A 97 1.37 -7.32 0.41
CA ILE A 97 1.76 -5.90 0.35
C ILE A 97 0.85 -5.05 1.25
N VAL A 98 -0.46 -5.27 1.22
CA VAL A 98 -1.42 -4.57 2.08
C VAL A 98 -1.20 -4.91 3.55
N ALA A 99 -0.91 -6.17 3.88
CA ALA A 99 -0.53 -6.57 5.24
C ALA A 99 0.72 -5.84 5.74
N TYR A 100 1.71 -5.63 4.86
CA TYR A 100 2.88 -4.82 5.19
C TYR A 100 2.50 -3.35 5.45
N ILE A 101 1.73 -2.70 4.57
CA ILE A 101 1.26 -1.32 4.78
C ILE A 101 0.47 -1.20 6.09
N ARG A 102 -0.37 -2.18 6.40
CA ARG A 102 -1.12 -2.26 7.66
C ARG A 102 -0.21 -2.34 8.88
N SER A 103 0.90 -3.06 8.79
CA SER A 103 1.89 -3.14 9.88
C SER A 103 2.50 -1.78 10.24
N LEU A 104 2.52 -0.83 9.29
CA LEU A 104 3.04 0.53 9.46
C LEU A 104 2.03 1.49 10.11
N ALA A 105 0.80 1.04 10.37
CA ALA A 105 -0.27 1.87 10.94
C ALA A 105 -0.13 2.16 12.44
N ARG A 106 0.68 1.36 13.16
CA ARG A 106 0.81 1.43 14.63
C ARG A 106 2.13 2.03 15.11
N LYS A 107 2.81 2.82 14.28
CA LYS A 107 4.10 3.42 14.64
C LYS A 107 3.97 4.88 15.02
#